data_AF-A0A1B9P401-F1
#
_entry.id   AF-A0A1B9P401-F1
#
_cell.length_a   1.000
_cell.length_b   1.000
_cell.length_c   1.000
_cell.angle_alpha   90.00
_cell.angle_beta   90.00
_cell.angle_gamma   90.00
#
_symmetry.space_group_name_H-M   'P 1'
#
loop_
_entity.id
_entity.type
_entity.pdbx_description
1 polymer ?
#
loop_
_entity_poly.entity_id
_entity_poly.type
_entity_poly.pdbx_seq_one_letter_code
_entity_poly.pdbx_strand_id
1 'polypeptide(L)'
;MLTLTKNDITLQQAAADKTTAIKAIAKQLTEKGLVAEKYVEGMLNREQQNSTFLGNGIAIPHGTTDTRELVNKTGVAVHHFPQGVNWGDGNVVYVAIGIAAKSDEHLGILKQLTKVLSADGVEEKLKQAKSEADIIALLNGEVQFEADFDASLIQLLFPASDMIQMSAVAGGLLRNSGNAENKFVAELVTKEPTHLGNGLWLVSTDKGVKRSGMSIVTTANGCEFNGLAVKGLIAIASCNASHKSFLSIISKMVFEQKQDQLLSANSEQLLAMFATSSEEIVAEVSADNTAVFTIKNAHGLHARPGAMLVSEAKKYESKITVLNLNGDGKSANAKSLMKVIALGVKHGHELQFTADGVDAKEALVGIGAAIESGLGEG
;
A
#
# COMPACT_ATOMS: atom_id res chain seq x y z
N MET A 1 21.88 1.73 10.60
CA MET A 1 20.50 1.23 10.36
C MET A 1 20.19 0.29 11.50
N LEU A 2 19.04 0.43 12.16
CA LEU A 2 18.73 -0.37 13.34
C LEU A 2 18.16 -1.72 12.87
N THR A 3 18.89 -2.80 13.10
CA THR A 3 18.50 -4.14 12.63
C THR A 3 17.58 -4.78 13.66
N LEU A 4 16.32 -5.00 13.30
CA LEU A 4 15.36 -5.73 14.13
C LEU A 4 15.71 -7.22 14.14
N THR A 5 15.69 -7.81 15.33
CA THR A 5 15.83 -9.25 15.53
C THR A 5 14.58 -9.83 16.18
N LYS A 6 14.43 -11.16 16.17
CA LYS A 6 13.29 -11.82 16.83
C LYS A 6 13.23 -11.50 18.34
N ASN A 7 14.37 -11.30 18.98
CA ASN A 7 14.47 -10.94 20.40
C ASN A 7 13.96 -9.52 20.70
N ASP A 8 13.74 -8.71 19.67
CA ASP A 8 13.18 -7.37 19.78
C ASP A 8 11.67 -7.35 19.78
N ILE A 9 11.01 -8.44 19.41
CA ILE A 9 9.58 -8.49 19.20
C ILE A 9 8.92 -9.36 20.27
N THR A 10 7.80 -8.89 20.79
CA THR A 10 6.93 -9.63 21.69
C THR A 10 5.52 -9.64 21.11
N LEU A 11 5.06 -10.83 20.72
CA LEU A 11 3.80 -11.02 20.03
C LEU A 11 2.61 -11.09 20.99
N GLN A 12 1.41 -10.87 20.45
CA GLN A 12 0.13 -11.17 21.11
C GLN A 12 -0.03 -10.51 22.48
N GLN A 13 0.49 -9.29 22.61
CA GLN A 13 0.30 -8.47 23.80
C GLN A 13 -1.11 -7.88 23.82
N ALA A 14 -1.55 -7.48 25.01
CA ALA A 14 -2.79 -6.75 25.22
C ALA A 14 -2.52 -5.54 26.11
N ALA A 15 -3.13 -4.42 25.79
CA ALA A 15 -3.10 -3.21 26.61
C ALA A 15 -4.46 -2.52 26.54
N ALA A 16 -4.94 -2.04 27.69
CA ALA A 16 -6.23 -1.35 27.76
C ALA A 16 -6.22 0.00 27.03
N ASP A 17 -5.07 0.69 27.05
CA ASP A 17 -4.86 1.99 26.44
C ASP A 17 -3.40 2.20 26.05
N LYS A 18 -3.13 3.30 25.32
CA LYS A 18 -1.76 3.66 24.91
C LYS A 18 -0.80 3.85 26.09
N THR A 19 -1.28 4.37 27.22
CA THR A 19 -0.45 4.58 28.42
C THR A 19 0.08 3.25 28.95
N THR A 20 -0.78 2.24 29.02
CA THR A 20 -0.46 0.88 29.46
C THR A 20 0.51 0.21 28.49
N ALA A 21 0.27 0.36 27.18
CA ALA A 21 1.18 -0.14 26.16
C ALA A 21 2.58 0.49 26.26
N ILE A 22 2.66 1.82 26.39
CA ILE A 22 3.92 2.56 26.53
C ILE A 22 4.70 2.10 27.77
N LYS A 23 4.02 1.93 28.91
CA LYS A 23 4.64 1.43 30.15
C LYS A 23 5.18 0.01 29.98
N ALA A 24 4.44 -0.89 29.32
CA ALA A 24 4.88 -2.26 29.08
C ALA A 24 6.14 -2.30 28.18
N ILE A 25 6.18 -1.47 27.14
CA ILE A 25 7.33 -1.33 26.25
C ILE A 25 8.53 -0.74 26.99
N ALA A 26 8.33 0.32 27.77
CA ALA A 26 9.39 0.94 28.58
C ALA A 26 9.98 -0.03 29.60
N LYS A 27 9.13 -0.87 30.21
CA LYS A 27 9.56 -1.94 31.10
C LYS A 27 10.49 -2.92 30.38
N GLN A 28 10.13 -3.36 29.18
CA GLN A 28 10.99 -4.27 28.40
C GLN A 28 12.33 -3.61 28.00
N LEU A 29 12.33 -2.33 27.62
CA LEU A 29 13.57 -1.58 27.36
C LEU A 29 14.48 -1.55 28.60
N THR A 30 13.88 -1.39 29.79
CA THR A 30 14.58 -1.40 31.09
C THR A 30 15.11 -2.80 31.42
N GLU A 31 14.31 -3.85 31.26
CA GLU A 31 14.69 -5.25 31.49
C GLU A 31 15.84 -5.69 30.56
N LYS A 32 15.90 -5.14 29.34
CA LYS A 32 17.02 -5.33 28.40
C LYS A 32 18.27 -4.49 28.76
N GLY A 33 18.21 -3.66 29.79
CA GLY A 33 19.29 -2.76 30.18
C GLY A 33 19.55 -1.62 29.21
N LEU A 34 18.63 -1.35 28.27
CA LEU A 34 18.79 -0.30 27.25
C LEU A 34 18.60 1.09 27.85
N VAL A 35 17.73 1.21 28.86
CA VAL A 35 17.38 2.46 29.53
C VAL A 35 17.28 2.26 31.04
N ALA A 36 17.35 3.35 31.79
CA ALA A 36 17.05 3.40 33.22
C ALA A 36 15.54 3.43 33.49
N GLU A 37 15.12 3.05 34.70
CA GLU A 37 13.72 2.88 35.11
C GLU A 37 12.83 4.12 34.86
N LYS A 38 13.39 5.32 35.05
CA LYS A 38 12.67 6.60 34.83
C LYS A 38 12.44 6.96 33.37
N TYR A 39 13.00 6.23 32.40
CA TYR A 39 12.82 6.55 30.98
C TYR A 39 11.36 6.49 30.53
N VAL A 40 10.53 5.69 31.22
CA VAL A 40 9.08 5.63 30.99
C VAL A 40 8.38 6.99 31.10
N GLU A 41 8.84 7.86 32.02
CA GLU A 41 8.28 9.21 32.19
C GLU A 41 8.55 10.04 30.94
N GLY A 42 9.74 9.91 30.36
CA GLY A 42 10.10 10.53 29.08
C GLY A 42 9.20 10.10 27.94
N MET A 43 8.93 8.79 27.83
CA MET A 43 8.06 8.25 26.78
C MET A 43 6.62 8.75 26.90
N LEU A 44 6.10 8.81 28.13
CA LEU A 44 4.76 9.32 28.39
C LEU A 44 4.65 10.83 28.13
N ASN A 45 5.64 11.62 28.57
CA ASN A 45 5.68 13.06 28.31
C ASN A 45 5.75 13.34 26.80
N ARG A 46 6.54 12.56 26.06
CA ARG A 46 6.62 12.67 24.61
C ARG A 46 5.28 12.40 23.93
N GLU A 47 4.56 11.37 24.34
CA GLU A 47 3.23 11.03 23.81
C GLU A 47 2.18 12.10 24.15
N GLN A 48 2.29 12.76 25.31
CA GLN A 48 1.39 13.86 25.69
C GLN A 48 1.59 15.12 24.83
N GLN A 49 2.83 15.41 24.42
CA GLN A 49 3.11 16.56 23.56
C GLN A 49 2.45 16.41 22.18
N ASN A 50 2.62 15.24 21.57
CA ASN A 50 2.03 14.87 20.29
C ASN A 50 1.97 13.36 20.19
N SER A 51 0.92 12.83 19.56
CA SER A 51 0.78 11.39 19.31
C SER A 51 2.03 10.84 18.60
N THR A 52 2.49 9.67 19.04
CA THR A 52 3.56 8.91 18.36
C THR A 52 3.03 7.93 17.32
N PHE A 53 1.73 7.98 17.02
CA PHE A 53 1.13 7.25 15.90
C PHE A 53 1.66 7.75 14.56
N LEU A 54 1.99 6.82 13.65
CA LEU A 54 2.55 7.14 12.34
C LEU A 54 1.64 6.82 11.16
N GLY A 55 0.59 6.01 11.37
CA GLY A 55 -0.24 5.45 10.30
C GLY A 55 -0.16 3.93 10.21
N ASN A 56 -1.09 3.32 9.47
CA ASN A 56 -1.16 1.88 9.18
C ASN A 56 -1.03 0.96 10.41
N GLY A 57 -1.55 1.38 11.56
CA GLY A 57 -1.48 0.58 12.78
C GLY A 57 -0.14 0.62 13.52
N ILE A 58 0.75 1.56 13.20
CA ILE A 58 2.11 1.66 13.79
C ILE A 58 2.24 2.89 14.69
N ALA A 59 2.83 2.72 15.88
CA ALA A 59 3.31 3.81 16.73
C ALA A 59 4.78 3.66 17.12
N ILE A 60 5.45 4.77 17.40
CA ILE A 60 6.88 4.80 17.78
C ILE A 60 7.12 5.53 19.11
N PRO A 61 6.66 5.01 20.25
CA PRO A 61 6.89 5.67 21.53
C PRO A 61 8.39 5.77 21.86
N HIS A 62 8.86 6.95 22.25
CA HIS A 62 10.27 7.25 22.55
C HIS A 62 10.37 8.37 23.59
N GLY A 63 11.51 8.48 24.29
CA GLY A 63 11.74 9.51 25.29
C GLY A 63 11.91 10.91 24.70
N THR A 64 11.87 11.93 25.57
CA THR A 64 12.20 13.31 25.22
C THR A 64 13.71 13.55 25.25
N THR A 65 14.17 14.70 24.73
CA THR A 65 15.57 15.13 24.79
C THR A 65 16.15 15.12 26.20
N ASP A 66 15.33 15.45 27.19
CA ASP A 66 15.73 15.60 28.60
C ASP A 66 15.96 14.23 29.27
N THR A 67 15.54 13.15 28.62
CA THR A 67 15.67 11.78 29.13
C THR A 67 16.76 10.98 28.40
N ARG A 68 17.56 11.64 27.53
CA ARG A 68 18.65 11.01 26.78
C ARG A 68 19.73 10.42 27.69
N GLU A 69 20.00 11.05 28.83
CA GLU A 69 20.98 10.55 29.82
C GLU A 69 20.55 9.21 30.44
N LEU A 70 19.24 8.91 30.42
CA LEU A 70 18.69 7.65 30.90
C LEU A 70 18.84 6.51 29.88
N VAL A 71 19.35 6.78 28.68
CA VAL A 71 19.61 5.75 27.67
C VAL A 71 21.02 5.18 27.89
N ASN A 72 21.11 3.94 28.33
CA ASN A 72 22.39 3.24 28.50
C ASN A 72 22.97 2.84 27.13
N LYS A 73 22.11 2.25 26.28
CA LYS A 73 22.46 1.70 24.96
C LYS A 73 21.31 1.88 23.98
N THR A 74 21.63 2.28 22.75
CA THR A 74 20.64 2.36 21.67
C THR A 74 20.06 0.98 21.38
N GLY A 75 18.73 0.91 21.26
CA GLY A 75 18.02 -0.33 20.97
C GLY A 75 16.51 -0.12 20.89
N VAL A 76 15.79 -1.20 20.62
CA VAL A 76 14.34 -1.18 20.46
C VAL A 76 13.64 -2.33 21.19
N ALA A 77 12.35 -2.12 21.44
CA ALA A 77 11.41 -3.13 21.89
C ALA A 77 10.12 -2.96 21.09
N VAL A 78 9.62 -4.04 20.50
CA VAL A 78 8.46 -4.04 19.61
C VAL A 78 7.38 -4.90 20.23
N HIS A 79 6.22 -4.33 20.47
CA HIS A 79 5.04 -5.07 20.94
C HIS A 79 4.01 -5.17 19.83
N HIS A 80 3.50 -6.37 19.59
CA HIS A 80 2.39 -6.62 18.67
C HIS A 80 1.10 -6.87 19.47
N PHE A 81 0.06 -6.10 19.14
CA PHE A 81 -1.26 -6.08 19.77
C PHE A 81 -2.34 -6.49 18.75
N PRO A 82 -2.64 -7.77 18.57
CA PRO A 82 -3.57 -8.24 17.54
C PRO A 82 -5.02 -7.73 17.73
N GLN A 83 -5.40 -7.40 18.98
CA GLN A 83 -6.71 -6.82 19.29
C GLN A 83 -6.76 -5.29 19.07
N GLY A 84 -5.62 -4.68 18.75
CA GLY A 84 -5.47 -3.24 18.64
C GLY A 84 -5.44 -2.54 20.00
N VAL A 85 -4.73 -1.42 20.04
CA VAL A 85 -4.72 -0.48 21.19
C VAL A 85 -5.19 0.87 20.67
N ASN A 86 -6.21 1.44 21.31
CA ASN A 86 -6.65 2.80 21.00
C ASN A 86 -5.52 3.79 21.34
N TRP A 87 -5.03 4.50 20.32
CA TRP A 87 -3.92 5.45 20.43
C TRP A 87 -4.38 6.92 20.42
N GLY A 88 -5.69 7.16 20.45
CA GLY A 88 -6.31 8.47 20.38
C GLY A 88 -6.73 8.86 18.97
N ASP A 89 -7.66 9.81 18.88
CA ASP A 89 -8.15 10.40 17.62
C ASP A 89 -8.66 9.38 16.58
N GLY A 90 -9.24 8.28 17.06
CA GLY A 90 -9.73 7.19 16.21
C GLY A 90 -8.64 6.28 15.65
N ASN A 91 -7.39 6.46 16.05
CA ASN A 91 -6.27 5.63 15.59
C ASN A 91 -6.12 4.39 16.46
N VAL A 92 -5.92 3.25 15.80
CA VAL A 92 -5.67 1.95 16.44
C VAL A 92 -4.25 1.52 16.11
N VAL A 93 -3.53 1.02 17.11
CA VAL A 93 -2.16 0.50 16.96
C VAL A 93 -2.14 -1.00 17.12
N TYR A 94 -1.59 -1.69 16.13
CA TYR A 94 -1.32 -3.12 16.15
C TYR A 94 0.15 -3.40 16.44
N VAL A 95 1.07 -2.48 16.12
CA VAL A 95 2.49 -2.61 16.46
C VAL A 95 3.04 -1.31 17.01
N ALA A 96 3.60 -1.36 18.22
CA ALA A 96 4.29 -0.22 18.81
C ALA A 96 5.79 -0.53 18.95
N ILE A 97 6.63 0.39 18.47
CA ILE A 97 8.09 0.26 18.45
C ILE A 97 8.68 1.26 19.44
N GLY A 98 8.98 0.79 20.64
CA GLY A 98 9.71 1.53 21.65
C GLY A 98 11.15 1.75 21.26
N ILE A 99 11.59 3.01 21.27
CA ILE A 99 12.96 3.37 20.86
C ILE A 99 13.72 3.95 22.06
N ALA A 100 14.87 3.35 22.34
CA ALA A 100 15.91 3.90 23.21
C ALA A 100 17.03 4.45 22.31
N ALA A 101 17.23 5.76 22.27
CA ALA A 101 18.24 6.38 21.41
C ALA A 101 18.91 7.58 22.11
N LYS A 102 20.24 7.66 22.03
CA LYS A 102 21.03 8.78 22.57
C LYS A 102 21.02 10.03 21.67
N SER A 103 20.63 9.85 20.41
CA SER A 103 20.60 10.91 19.39
C SER A 103 19.38 10.73 18.47
N ASP A 104 19.36 11.39 17.31
CA ASP A 104 18.26 11.33 16.34
C ASP A 104 18.20 10.01 15.55
N GLU A 105 18.69 8.91 16.13
CA GLU A 105 18.69 7.57 15.53
C GLU A 105 17.28 7.03 15.25
N HIS A 106 16.26 7.55 15.95
CA HIS A 106 14.85 7.26 15.66
C HIS A 106 14.46 7.69 14.23
N LEU A 107 15.12 8.70 13.64
CA LEU A 107 14.92 9.09 12.23
C LEU A 107 15.36 8.01 11.25
N GLY A 108 16.33 7.17 11.63
CA GLY A 108 16.75 6.02 10.83
C GLY A 108 15.64 4.98 10.70
N ILE A 109 14.92 4.72 11.80
CA ILE A 109 13.74 3.86 11.81
C ILE A 109 12.61 4.52 11.00
N LEU A 110 12.39 5.82 11.16
CA LEU A 110 11.36 6.54 10.39
C LEU A 110 11.59 6.41 8.88
N LYS A 111 12.85 6.54 8.42
CA LYS A 111 13.24 6.35 7.01
C LYS A 111 13.01 4.93 6.50
N GLN A 112 13.11 3.93 7.36
CA GLN A 112 12.81 2.53 7.00
C GLN A 112 11.30 2.30 6.92
N LEU A 113 10.55 2.89 7.84
CA LEU A 113 9.10 2.77 7.91
C LEU A 113 8.37 3.58 6.82
N THR A 114 8.97 4.61 6.21
CA THR A 114 8.29 5.42 5.17
C THR A 114 7.72 4.58 4.02
N LYS A 115 8.39 3.49 3.62
CA LYS A 115 7.89 2.55 2.61
C LYS A 115 6.65 1.77 3.09
N VAL A 116 6.65 1.40 4.36
CA VAL A 116 5.59 0.61 5.02
C VAL A 116 4.37 1.47 5.32
N LEU A 117 4.57 2.72 5.72
CA LEU A 117 3.51 3.69 6.01
C LEU A 117 2.77 4.15 4.74
N SER A 118 3.38 4.00 3.57
CA SER A 118 2.77 4.36 2.29
C SER A 118 1.99 3.22 1.64
N ALA A 119 2.01 2.03 2.24
CA ALA A 119 1.53 0.81 1.63
C ALA A 119 0.16 0.39 2.13
N ASP A 120 -0.73 0.05 1.19
CA ASP A 120 -2.08 -0.42 1.49
C ASP A 120 -2.06 -1.86 2.08
N GLY A 121 -2.96 -2.12 3.03
CA GLY A 121 -3.13 -3.45 3.64
C GLY A 121 -2.06 -3.84 4.67
N VAL A 122 -1.12 -2.95 5.01
CA VAL A 122 -0.16 -3.16 6.11
C VAL A 122 -0.86 -3.39 7.44
N GLU A 123 -1.86 -2.56 7.75
CA GLU A 123 -2.57 -2.59 9.03
C GLU A 123 -3.19 -3.97 9.33
N GLU A 124 -3.92 -4.53 8.37
CA GLU A 124 -4.54 -5.85 8.54
C GLU A 124 -3.48 -6.97 8.61
N LYS A 125 -2.35 -6.84 7.90
CA LYS A 125 -1.24 -7.82 8.02
C LYS A 125 -0.54 -7.75 9.37
N LEU A 126 -0.34 -6.54 9.92
CA LEU A 126 0.22 -6.37 11.26
C LEU A 126 -0.71 -6.99 12.30
N LYS A 127 -2.01 -6.74 12.21
CA LYS A 127 -3.04 -7.34 13.06
C LYS A 127 -3.06 -8.87 13.02
N GLN A 128 -2.86 -9.46 11.84
CA GLN A 128 -2.91 -10.91 11.62
C GLN A 128 -1.56 -11.63 11.77
N ALA A 129 -0.48 -10.90 12.07
CA ALA A 129 0.87 -11.46 12.15
C ALA A 129 0.96 -12.56 13.20
N LYS A 130 1.54 -13.70 12.83
CA LYS A 130 1.62 -14.91 13.70
C LYS A 130 3.02 -15.18 14.21
N SER A 131 4.04 -14.56 13.62
CA SER A 131 5.43 -14.74 13.97
C SER A 131 6.21 -13.41 13.98
N GLU A 132 7.34 -13.39 14.68
CA GLU A 132 8.26 -12.25 14.71
C GLU A 132 8.83 -11.99 13.31
N ALA A 133 9.01 -13.05 12.52
CA ALA A 133 9.47 -12.95 11.15
C ALA A 133 8.48 -12.16 10.26
N ASP A 134 7.17 -12.34 10.46
CA ASP A 134 6.13 -11.59 9.73
C ASP A 134 6.25 -10.09 10.01
N ILE A 135 6.43 -9.73 11.30
CA ILE A 135 6.60 -8.34 11.72
C ILE A 135 7.90 -7.74 11.16
N ILE A 136 9.01 -8.47 11.21
CA ILE A 136 10.30 -8.01 10.64
C ILE A 136 10.15 -7.76 9.14
N ALA A 137 9.58 -8.71 8.40
CA ALA A 137 9.39 -8.58 6.95
C ALA A 137 8.51 -7.37 6.60
N LEU A 138 7.43 -7.15 7.36
CA LEU A 138 6.55 -5.99 7.20
C LEU A 138 7.31 -4.68 7.47
N LEU A 139 8.03 -4.57 8.59
CA LEU A 139 8.75 -3.34 8.98
C LEU A 139 9.97 -3.04 8.11
N ASN A 140 10.58 -4.05 7.48
CA ASN A 140 11.65 -3.87 6.51
C ASN A 140 11.15 -3.43 5.12
N GLY A 141 9.83 -3.42 4.89
CA GLY A 141 9.28 -3.17 3.56
C GLY A 141 9.65 -4.26 2.55
N GLU A 142 9.99 -5.46 3.04
CA GLU A 142 10.23 -6.66 2.21
C GLU A 142 8.91 -7.25 1.67
N VAL A 143 7.79 -6.79 2.22
CA VAL A 143 6.46 -7.07 1.69
C VAL A 143 6.20 -6.15 0.51
N GLN A 144 6.27 -6.69 -0.70
CA GLN A 144 5.70 -6.04 -1.87
C GLN A 144 4.17 -6.09 -1.77
N PHE A 145 3.54 -4.92 -1.94
CA PHE A 145 2.11 -4.73 -1.76
C PHE A 145 1.32 -4.92 -3.06
N GLU A 146 1.92 -4.49 -4.18
CA GLU A 146 1.39 -4.67 -5.52
C GLU A 146 2.38 -5.49 -6.34
N ALA A 147 1.87 -6.47 -7.08
CA ALA A 147 2.69 -7.21 -8.03
C ALA A 147 3.00 -6.29 -9.22
N ASP A 148 4.22 -6.37 -9.74
CA ASP A 148 4.64 -5.46 -10.80
C ASP A 148 3.96 -5.85 -12.12
N PHE A 149 3.36 -4.88 -12.79
CA PHE A 149 2.83 -4.99 -14.15
C PHE A 149 2.88 -3.62 -14.83
N ASP A 150 3.70 -3.51 -15.87
CA ASP A 150 3.88 -2.29 -16.65
C ASP A 150 4.11 -2.62 -18.13
N ALA A 151 4.26 -1.59 -18.97
CA ALA A 151 4.41 -1.76 -20.42
C ALA A 151 5.61 -2.64 -20.81
N SER A 152 6.67 -2.69 -20.01
CA SER A 152 7.85 -3.53 -20.26
C SER A 152 7.60 -5.03 -20.04
N LEU A 153 6.50 -5.36 -19.35
CA LEU A 153 6.05 -6.72 -19.09
C LEU A 153 5.01 -7.21 -20.12
N ILE A 154 4.77 -6.44 -21.18
CA ILE A 154 3.82 -6.77 -22.24
C ILE A 154 4.57 -6.95 -23.55
N GLN A 155 4.37 -8.09 -24.20
CA GLN A 155 4.84 -8.34 -25.55
C GLN A 155 3.69 -8.82 -26.43
N LEU A 156 3.22 -7.94 -27.33
CA LEU A 156 2.16 -8.30 -28.26
C LEU A 156 2.73 -8.88 -29.55
N LEU A 157 1.96 -9.76 -30.19
CA LEU A 157 2.21 -10.29 -31.53
C LEU A 157 3.64 -10.83 -31.70
N PHE A 158 4.15 -11.52 -30.68
CA PHE A 158 5.44 -12.19 -30.74
C PHE A 158 5.39 -13.33 -31.77
N PRO A 159 6.37 -13.47 -32.68
CA PRO A 159 6.36 -14.50 -33.71
C PRO A 159 6.78 -15.88 -33.14
N ALA A 160 6.10 -16.36 -32.10
CA ALA A 160 6.33 -17.69 -31.54
C ALA A 160 5.80 -18.78 -32.48
N SER A 161 6.50 -19.92 -32.51
CA SER A 161 6.03 -21.14 -33.18
C SER A 161 5.51 -22.20 -32.20
N ASP A 162 5.79 -22.07 -30.91
CA ASP A 162 5.46 -23.06 -29.88
C ASP A 162 5.36 -22.42 -28.48
N MET A 163 4.92 -23.21 -27.51
CA MET A 163 4.76 -22.78 -26.11
C MET A 163 6.10 -22.53 -25.39
N ILE A 164 7.18 -23.22 -25.77
CA ILE A 164 8.50 -23.04 -25.16
C ILE A 164 9.00 -21.62 -25.42
N GLN A 165 8.85 -21.14 -26.65
CA GLN A 165 9.19 -19.76 -27.03
C GLN A 165 8.32 -18.74 -26.29
N MET A 166 7.01 -18.99 -26.19
CA MET A 166 6.10 -18.13 -25.42
C MET A 166 6.53 -18.02 -23.95
N SER A 167 6.78 -19.15 -23.29
CA SER A 167 7.25 -19.19 -21.90
C SER A 167 8.62 -18.54 -21.73
N ALA A 168 9.55 -18.75 -22.67
CA ALA A 168 10.88 -18.15 -22.60
C ALA A 168 10.84 -16.62 -22.67
N VAL A 169 10.01 -16.06 -23.57
CA VAL A 169 9.81 -14.61 -23.68
C VAL A 169 9.13 -14.07 -22.42
N ALA A 170 8.01 -14.67 -22.01
CA ALA A 170 7.27 -14.23 -20.83
C ALA A 170 8.15 -14.23 -19.57
N GLY A 171 8.97 -15.28 -19.40
CA GLY A 171 9.95 -15.37 -18.33
C GLY A 171 11.09 -14.36 -18.46
N GLY A 172 11.56 -14.13 -19.68
CA GLY A 172 12.59 -13.14 -20.00
C GLY A 172 12.19 -11.72 -19.62
N LEU A 173 10.94 -11.32 -19.89
CA LEU A 173 10.40 -10.00 -19.51
C LEU A 173 10.45 -9.78 -18.00
N LEU A 174 9.97 -10.75 -17.21
CA LEU A 174 9.99 -10.71 -15.75
C LEU A 174 11.42 -10.70 -15.19
N ARG A 175 12.34 -11.44 -15.80
CA ARG A 175 13.75 -11.40 -15.41
C ARG A 175 14.38 -10.03 -15.69
N ASN A 176 14.16 -9.50 -16.89
CA ASN A 176 14.77 -8.23 -17.32
C ASN A 176 14.24 -7.04 -16.50
N SER A 177 13.00 -7.12 -15.99
CA SER A 177 12.38 -6.13 -15.11
C SER A 177 12.79 -6.29 -13.63
N GLY A 178 13.63 -7.29 -13.31
CA GLY A 178 14.14 -7.51 -11.96
C GLY A 178 13.22 -8.33 -11.03
N ASN A 179 12.08 -8.83 -11.53
CA ASN A 179 11.16 -9.67 -10.78
C ASN A 179 11.74 -11.05 -10.47
N ALA A 180 12.58 -11.58 -11.36
CA ALA A 180 13.01 -12.98 -11.34
C ALA A 180 14.47 -13.16 -11.78
N GLU A 181 15.02 -14.33 -11.49
CA GLU A 181 16.37 -14.75 -11.88
C GLU A 181 16.35 -15.74 -13.06
N ASN A 182 17.52 -16.13 -13.58
CA ASN A 182 17.61 -17.14 -14.64
C ASN A 182 16.94 -18.47 -14.27
N LYS A 183 16.96 -18.85 -12.98
CA LYS A 183 16.27 -20.03 -12.48
C LYS A 183 14.76 -19.99 -12.75
N PHE A 184 14.13 -18.82 -12.61
CA PHE A 184 12.70 -18.65 -12.89
C PHE A 184 12.38 -18.96 -14.36
N VAL A 185 13.18 -18.46 -15.30
CA VAL A 185 12.97 -18.68 -16.74
C VAL A 185 13.09 -20.16 -17.10
N ALA A 186 14.10 -20.85 -16.55
CA ALA A 186 14.30 -22.27 -16.77
C ALA A 186 13.09 -23.10 -16.28
N GLU A 187 12.61 -22.80 -15.08
CA GLU A 187 11.41 -23.45 -14.51
C GLU A 187 10.17 -23.19 -15.37
N LEU A 188 9.97 -21.95 -15.81
CA LEU A 188 8.80 -21.55 -16.60
C LEU A 188 8.70 -22.28 -17.94
N VAL A 189 9.83 -22.50 -18.62
CA VAL A 189 9.89 -23.21 -19.91
C VAL A 189 9.60 -24.71 -19.76
N THR A 190 9.96 -25.29 -18.62
CA THR A 190 9.72 -26.73 -18.34
C THR A 190 8.35 -26.99 -17.70
N LYS A 191 7.69 -25.96 -17.19
CA LYS A 191 6.42 -26.10 -16.48
C LYS A 191 5.26 -26.14 -17.46
N GLU A 192 4.36 -27.09 -17.25
CA GLU A 192 3.14 -27.21 -18.06
C GLU A 192 2.18 -26.03 -17.76
N PRO A 193 1.79 -25.25 -18.78
CA PRO A 193 0.84 -24.15 -18.61
C PRO A 193 -0.60 -24.67 -18.50
N THR A 194 -1.44 -23.91 -17.80
CA THR A 194 -2.88 -24.17 -17.67
C THR A 194 -3.64 -23.45 -18.78
N HIS A 195 -4.48 -24.19 -19.53
CA HIS A 195 -5.37 -23.61 -20.53
C HIS A 195 -6.57 -22.92 -19.85
N LEU A 196 -6.81 -21.65 -20.18
CA LEU A 196 -7.90 -20.84 -19.63
C LEU A 196 -9.08 -20.65 -20.60
N GLY A 197 -9.04 -21.30 -21.77
CA GLY A 197 -10.06 -21.17 -22.81
C GLY A 197 -9.68 -20.14 -23.88
N ASN A 198 -10.28 -20.28 -25.07
CA ASN A 198 -10.10 -19.41 -26.24
C ASN A 198 -8.64 -19.18 -26.67
N GLY A 199 -7.74 -20.09 -26.31
CA GLY A 199 -6.31 -20.00 -26.59
C GLY A 199 -5.52 -19.09 -25.65
N LEU A 200 -6.10 -18.67 -24.53
CA LEU A 200 -5.38 -18.03 -23.43
C LEU A 200 -4.80 -19.09 -22.48
N TRP A 201 -3.54 -18.92 -22.10
CA TRP A 201 -2.82 -19.82 -21.21
C TRP A 201 -2.21 -19.09 -20.02
N LEU A 202 -2.02 -19.80 -18.92
CA LEU A 202 -1.41 -19.28 -17.70
C LEU A 202 -0.30 -20.21 -17.22
N VAL A 203 0.85 -19.66 -16.91
CA VAL A 203 1.95 -20.36 -16.23
C VAL A 203 2.41 -19.52 -15.05
N SER A 204 2.83 -20.16 -13.96
CA SER A 204 3.29 -19.45 -12.77
C SER A 204 4.35 -20.24 -12.02
N THR A 205 5.24 -19.59 -11.29
CA THR A 205 6.14 -20.28 -10.35
C THR A 205 6.61 -19.33 -9.26
N ASP A 206 7.00 -19.89 -8.12
CA ASP A 206 7.61 -19.19 -6.98
C ASP A 206 9.14 -19.34 -6.95
N LYS A 207 9.70 -20.17 -7.84
CA LYS A 207 11.13 -20.50 -7.85
C LYS A 207 11.93 -19.41 -8.56
N GLY A 208 12.96 -18.89 -7.89
CA GLY A 208 13.83 -17.85 -8.45
C GLY A 208 13.16 -16.48 -8.57
N VAL A 209 12.10 -16.23 -7.80
CA VAL A 209 11.35 -14.96 -7.81
C VAL A 209 11.83 -14.05 -6.68
N LYS A 210 12.15 -12.81 -7.02
CA LYS A 210 12.49 -11.73 -6.06
C LYS A 210 11.28 -10.87 -5.74
N ARG A 211 10.49 -10.54 -6.76
CA ARG A 211 9.28 -9.73 -6.67
C ARG A 211 8.18 -10.39 -7.48
N SER A 212 6.98 -10.45 -6.91
CA SER A 212 5.78 -10.86 -7.62
C SER A 212 5.55 -9.93 -8.80
N GLY A 213 5.11 -10.48 -9.92
CA GLY A 213 4.86 -9.72 -11.13
C GLY A 213 4.19 -10.59 -12.18
N MET A 214 3.61 -9.95 -13.18
CA MET A 214 2.96 -10.62 -14.29
C MET A 214 3.55 -10.15 -15.60
N SER A 215 3.69 -11.03 -16.57
CA SER A 215 3.91 -10.66 -17.97
C SER A 215 2.84 -11.27 -18.86
N ILE A 216 2.56 -10.59 -19.97
CA ILE A 216 1.59 -11.03 -20.98
C ILE A 216 2.31 -11.07 -22.32
N VAL A 217 2.23 -12.23 -22.98
CA VAL A 217 2.74 -12.41 -24.34
C VAL A 217 1.61 -12.89 -25.24
N THR A 218 1.32 -12.20 -26.35
CA THR A 218 0.43 -12.71 -27.40
C THR A 218 1.24 -13.10 -28.63
N THR A 219 0.76 -14.07 -29.41
CA THR A 219 1.47 -14.56 -30.59
C THR A 219 0.90 -13.97 -31.88
N ALA A 220 1.77 -13.60 -32.81
CA ALA A 220 1.38 -13.22 -34.18
C ALA A 220 1.01 -14.44 -35.03
N ASN A 221 1.53 -15.61 -34.67
CA ASN A 221 1.32 -16.85 -35.38
C ASN A 221 0.30 -17.71 -34.62
N GLY A 222 -0.52 -18.48 -35.33
CA GLY A 222 -1.23 -19.58 -34.69
C GLY A 222 -0.23 -20.67 -34.30
N CYS A 223 0.01 -20.86 -33.01
CA CYS A 223 0.72 -22.03 -32.50
C CYS A 223 -0.21 -22.88 -31.63
N GLU A 224 0.18 -24.11 -31.37
CA GLU A 224 -0.60 -25.07 -30.60
C GLU A 224 0.23 -25.68 -29.48
N PHE A 225 -0.44 -26.07 -28.41
CA PHE A 225 0.14 -26.84 -27.32
C PHE A 225 -0.86 -27.93 -26.93
N ASN A 226 -0.41 -29.20 -26.96
CA ASN A 226 -1.25 -30.37 -26.73
C ASN A 226 -2.54 -30.41 -27.58
N GLY A 227 -2.46 -29.95 -28.84
CA GLY A 227 -3.59 -29.92 -29.79
C GLY A 227 -4.62 -28.80 -29.53
N LEU A 228 -4.31 -27.88 -28.62
CA LEU A 228 -5.13 -26.70 -28.34
C LEU A 228 -4.42 -25.44 -28.84
N ALA A 229 -5.19 -24.50 -29.38
CA ALA A 229 -4.67 -23.23 -29.86
C ALA A 229 -3.99 -22.41 -28.75
N VAL A 230 -2.92 -21.70 -29.10
CA VAL A 230 -2.21 -20.76 -28.26
C VAL A 230 -2.28 -19.40 -28.95
N LYS A 231 -2.97 -18.46 -28.33
CA LYS A 231 -3.08 -17.05 -28.77
C LYS A 231 -2.37 -16.09 -27.81
N GLY A 232 -2.32 -16.46 -26.53
CA GLY A 232 -1.59 -15.69 -25.52
C GLY A 232 -1.20 -16.52 -24.31
N LEU A 233 -0.14 -16.10 -23.64
CA LEU A 233 0.39 -16.68 -22.42
C LEU A 233 0.56 -15.57 -21.37
N ILE A 234 -0.01 -15.79 -20.20
CA ILE A 234 0.23 -15.02 -18.99
C ILE A 234 1.24 -15.78 -18.15
N ALA A 235 2.33 -15.12 -17.75
CA ALA A 235 3.28 -15.67 -16.78
C ALA A 235 3.21 -14.90 -15.47
N ILE A 236 3.13 -15.61 -14.35
CA ILE A 236 3.14 -15.00 -13.01
C ILE A 236 4.38 -15.44 -12.24
N ALA A 237 5.22 -14.48 -11.88
CA ALA A 237 6.22 -14.62 -10.84
C ALA A 237 5.54 -14.38 -9.48
N SER A 238 5.64 -15.33 -8.53
CA SER A 238 4.95 -15.24 -7.24
C SER A 238 5.91 -15.46 -6.07
N CYS A 239 6.31 -14.40 -5.36
CA CYS A 239 7.01 -14.52 -4.07
C CYS A 239 6.15 -14.13 -2.85
N ASN A 240 4.95 -13.59 -3.07
CA ASN A 240 3.99 -13.22 -2.03
C ASN A 240 2.57 -13.14 -2.61
N ALA A 241 1.56 -12.83 -1.78
CA ALA A 241 0.16 -12.80 -2.17
C ALA A 241 -0.28 -11.60 -3.05
N SER A 242 0.60 -10.66 -3.40
CA SER A 242 0.21 -9.46 -4.18
C SER A 242 -0.28 -9.80 -5.60
N HIS A 243 0.13 -10.94 -6.17
CA HIS A 243 -0.35 -11.41 -7.49
C HIS A 243 -1.83 -11.86 -7.49
N LYS A 244 -2.46 -11.99 -6.32
CA LYS A 244 -3.85 -12.47 -6.22
C LYS A 244 -4.86 -11.53 -6.90
N SER A 245 -4.58 -10.23 -6.95
CA SER A 245 -5.41 -9.25 -7.68
C SER A 245 -5.49 -9.62 -9.16
N PHE A 246 -4.36 -9.92 -9.80
CA PHE A 246 -4.30 -10.37 -11.19
C PHE A 246 -5.09 -11.66 -11.40
N LEU A 247 -4.91 -12.65 -10.50
CA LEU A 247 -5.66 -13.91 -10.59
C LEU A 247 -7.18 -13.69 -10.45
N SER A 248 -7.62 -12.76 -9.61
CA SER A 248 -9.05 -12.42 -9.47
C SER A 248 -9.61 -11.82 -10.75
N ILE A 249 -8.87 -10.90 -11.39
CA ILE A 249 -9.26 -10.27 -12.66
C ILE A 249 -9.32 -11.32 -13.78
N ILE A 250 -8.28 -12.14 -13.91
CA ILE A 250 -8.23 -13.25 -14.89
C ILE A 250 -9.38 -14.22 -14.67
N SER A 251 -9.66 -14.60 -13.42
CA SER A 251 -10.74 -15.53 -13.09
C SER A 251 -12.11 -14.96 -13.45
N LYS A 252 -12.36 -13.68 -13.14
CA LYS A 252 -13.59 -12.98 -13.54
C LYS A 252 -13.74 -12.95 -15.07
N MET A 253 -12.67 -12.61 -15.79
CA MET A 253 -12.67 -12.57 -17.25
C MET A 253 -12.95 -13.94 -17.88
N VAL A 254 -12.33 -15.01 -17.35
CA VAL A 254 -12.56 -16.38 -17.81
C VAL A 254 -14.00 -16.80 -17.54
N PHE A 255 -14.53 -16.50 -16.35
CA PHE A 255 -15.92 -16.79 -15.98
C PHE A 255 -16.93 -16.08 -16.89
N GLU A 256 -16.66 -14.81 -17.23
CA GLU A 256 -17.48 -14.00 -18.14
C GLU A 256 -17.22 -14.29 -19.64
N GLN A 257 -16.34 -15.25 -19.97
CA GLN A 257 -15.93 -15.61 -21.33
C GLN A 257 -15.35 -14.43 -22.14
N LYS A 258 -14.66 -13.51 -21.47
CA LYS A 258 -14.08 -12.29 -22.04
C LYS A 258 -12.60 -12.42 -22.43
N GLN A 259 -12.05 -13.62 -22.56
CA GLN A 259 -10.63 -13.84 -22.89
C GLN A 259 -10.22 -13.14 -24.20
N ASP A 260 -11.12 -13.06 -25.18
CA ASP A 260 -10.83 -12.39 -26.46
C ASP A 260 -10.59 -10.88 -26.30
N GLN A 261 -11.15 -10.24 -25.25
CA GLN A 261 -10.87 -8.84 -24.95
C GLN A 261 -9.40 -8.65 -24.53
N LEU A 262 -8.84 -9.55 -23.73
CA LEU A 262 -7.42 -9.52 -23.36
C LEU A 262 -6.53 -9.84 -24.57
N LEU A 263 -6.90 -10.85 -25.36
CA LEU A 263 -6.10 -11.30 -26.50
C LEU A 263 -6.04 -10.27 -27.64
N SER A 264 -7.05 -9.40 -27.77
CA SER A 264 -7.10 -8.33 -28.78
C SER A 264 -6.71 -6.95 -28.25
N ALA A 265 -6.47 -6.80 -26.95
CA ALA A 265 -6.13 -5.54 -26.33
C ALA A 265 -4.71 -5.07 -26.72
N ASN A 266 -4.56 -3.75 -26.84
CA ASN A 266 -3.25 -3.11 -26.90
C ASN A 266 -2.63 -2.98 -25.49
N SER A 267 -1.37 -2.53 -25.41
CA SER A 267 -0.67 -2.43 -24.12
C SER A 267 -1.36 -1.48 -23.13
N GLU A 268 -1.91 -0.35 -23.57
CA GLU A 268 -2.60 0.60 -22.69
C GLU A 268 -3.89 0.00 -22.11
N GLN A 269 -4.66 -0.70 -22.93
CA GLN A 269 -5.87 -1.41 -22.52
C GLN A 269 -5.54 -2.53 -21.53
N LEU A 270 -4.49 -3.31 -21.77
CA LEU A 270 -4.04 -4.34 -20.84
C LEU A 270 -3.62 -3.75 -19.49
N LEU A 271 -2.86 -2.65 -19.50
CA LEU A 271 -2.49 -1.96 -18.27
C LEU A 271 -3.72 -1.46 -17.52
N ALA A 272 -4.70 -0.88 -18.21
CA ALA A 272 -5.95 -0.44 -17.59
C ALA A 272 -6.74 -1.61 -16.99
N MET A 273 -6.82 -2.77 -17.67
CA MET A 273 -7.51 -3.96 -17.15
C MET A 273 -6.92 -4.49 -15.84
N PHE A 274 -5.61 -4.33 -15.65
CA PHE A 274 -4.86 -4.89 -14.52
C PHE A 274 -4.35 -3.85 -13.53
N ALA A 275 -4.62 -2.57 -13.77
CA ALA A 275 -4.39 -1.52 -12.78
C ALA A 275 -5.18 -1.89 -11.52
N THR A 276 -4.49 -2.00 -10.39
CA THR A 276 -5.07 -2.33 -9.10
C THR A 276 -6.27 -1.42 -8.85
N SER A 277 -7.41 -2.03 -8.54
CA SER A 277 -8.67 -1.36 -8.26
C SER A 277 -8.54 -0.35 -7.13
N SER A 278 -8.28 0.91 -7.47
CA SER A 278 -9.00 2.03 -6.88
C SER A 278 -10.29 2.34 -7.65
N GLU A 279 -10.44 1.82 -8.87
CA GLU A 279 -11.48 2.24 -9.79
C GLU A 279 -11.95 1.06 -10.65
N GLU A 280 -13.06 0.45 -10.23
CA GLU A 280 -14.10 -0.02 -11.16
C GLU A 280 -15.42 -0.19 -10.39
N ILE A 281 -16.10 0.93 -10.20
CA ILE A 281 -17.49 1.05 -10.63
C ILE A 281 -17.55 2.37 -11.39
N VAL A 282 -17.35 2.30 -12.71
CA VAL A 282 -17.95 3.29 -13.62
C VAL A 282 -19.44 2.90 -13.69
N ALA A 283 -20.16 3.17 -12.60
CA ALA A 283 -21.60 3.32 -12.68
C ALA A 283 -21.83 4.67 -13.37
N GLU A 284 -22.81 4.70 -14.25
CA GLU A 284 -23.26 5.88 -14.98
C GLU A 284 -23.12 7.14 -14.12
N VAL A 285 -22.21 8.02 -14.54
CA VAL A 285 -22.06 9.34 -13.93
C VAL A 285 -23.34 10.11 -14.22
N SER A 286 -24.27 10.11 -13.28
CA SER A 286 -25.25 11.19 -13.21
C SER A 286 -24.48 12.45 -12.76
N ALA A 287 -24.78 13.58 -13.39
CA ALA A 287 -24.14 14.87 -13.08
C ALA A 287 -24.40 15.36 -11.63
N ASP A 288 -25.13 14.59 -10.83
CA ASP A 288 -25.63 14.98 -9.50
C ASP A 288 -24.68 14.63 -8.34
N ASN A 289 -23.64 13.82 -8.56
CA ASN A 289 -22.73 13.33 -7.50
C ASN A 289 -21.28 13.85 -7.62
N THR A 290 -21.09 14.90 -8.41
CA THR A 290 -19.79 15.55 -8.60
C THR A 290 -19.93 17.05 -8.42
N ALA A 291 -18.97 17.68 -7.73
CA ALA A 291 -18.89 19.13 -7.61
C ALA A 291 -17.45 19.62 -7.79
N VAL A 292 -17.29 20.78 -8.40
CA VAL A 292 -15.98 21.41 -8.61
C VAL A 292 -15.89 22.68 -7.77
N PHE A 293 -14.78 22.83 -7.03
CA PHE A 293 -14.53 23.98 -6.17
C PHE A 293 -13.14 24.57 -6.43
N THR A 294 -13.04 25.89 -6.42
CA THR A 294 -11.77 26.61 -6.56
C THR A 294 -11.14 26.90 -5.20
N ILE A 295 -9.87 26.55 -5.02
CA ILE A 295 -9.14 26.80 -3.78
C ILE A 295 -8.68 28.26 -3.70
N LYS A 296 -9.15 29.00 -2.69
CA LYS A 296 -8.83 30.41 -2.47
C LYS A 296 -7.67 30.63 -1.49
N ASN A 297 -7.25 29.61 -0.74
CA ASN A 297 -6.12 29.69 0.20
C ASN A 297 -4.84 30.14 -0.52
N ALA A 298 -4.15 31.16 0.02
CA ALA A 298 -2.98 31.77 -0.62
C ALA A 298 -1.82 30.80 -0.88
N HIS A 299 -1.68 29.78 -0.02
CA HIS A 299 -0.66 28.74 -0.13
C HIS A 299 -1.20 27.39 -0.61
N GLY A 300 -2.45 27.32 -1.08
CA GLY A 300 -3.10 26.07 -1.49
C GLY A 300 -3.39 25.13 -0.32
N LEU A 301 -3.48 23.82 -0.60
CA LEU A 301 -3.78 22.81 0.44
C LEU A 301 -2.52 22.22 1.08
N HIS A 302 -1.87 23.00 1.94
CA HIS A 302 -0.84 22.49 2.83
C HIS A 302 -1.44 21.81 4.08
N ALA A 303 -0.59 21.46 5.05
CA ALA A 303 -0.97 20.64 6.21
C ALA A 303 -2.21 21.12 6.98
N ARG A 304 -2.40 22.43 7.13
CA ARG A 304 -3.48 23.04 7.92
C ARG A 304 -4.84 23.06 7.18
N PRO A 305 -4.99 23.73 6.02
CA PRO A 305 -6.25 23.72 5.27
C PRO A 305 -6.57 22.32 4.74
N GLY A 306 -5.55 21.51 4.42
CA GLY A 306 -5.71 20.10 4.11
C GLY A 306 -6.32 19.30 5.27
N ALA A 307 -5.89 19.55 6.52
CA ALA A 307 -6.44 18.85 7.69
C ALA A 307 -7.89 19.24 7.95
N MET A 308 -8.26 20.51 7.72
CA MET A 308 -9.64 20.98 7.84
C MET A 308 -10.55 20.35 6.78
N LEU A 309 -10.08 20.30 5.52
CA LEU A 309 -10.81 19.63 4.43
C LEU A 309 -11.03 18.15 4.73
N VAL A 310 -10.00 17.46 5.21
CA VAL A 310 -10.08 16.05 5.60
C VAL A 310 -11.01 15.84 6.78
N SER A 311 -10.96 16.74 7.77
CA SER A 311 -11.85 16.68 8.93
C SER A 311 -13.31 16.87 8.53
N GLU A 312 -13.58 17.72 7.53
CA GLU A 312 -14.92 17.88 6.96
C GLU A 312 -15.35 16.60 6.23
N ALA A 313 -14.51 16.09 5.32
CA ALA A 313 -14.81 14.89 4.54
C ALA A 313 -15.05 13.65 5.43
N LYS A 314 -14.40 13.56 6.60
CA LYS A 314 -14.58 12.45 7.56
C LYS A 314 -15.93 12.45 8.30
N LYS A 315 -16.71 13.53 8.25
CA LYS A 315 -18.04 13.59 8.87
C LYS A 315 -19.07 12.73 8.14
N TYR A 316 -18.82 12.43 6.88
CA TYR A 316 -19.74 11.73 5.99
C TYR A 316 -19.38 10.25 5.87
N GLU A 317 -20.37 9.40 5.67
CA GLU A 317 -20.18 7.96 5.44
C GLU A 317 -19.69 7.70 4.01
N SER A 318 -20.14 8.52 3.05
CA SER A 318 -19.80 8.40 1.63
C SER A 318 -18.32 8.24 1.38
N LYS A 319 -18.00 7.44 0.37
CA LYS A 319 -16.67 7.42 -0.25
C LYS A 319 -16.50 8.72 -1.01
N ILE A 320 -15.49 9.52 -0.64
CA ILE A 320 -15.24 10.83 -1.25
C ILE A 320 -13.85 10.82 -1.87
N THR A 321 -13.79 11.04 -3.17
CA THR A 321 -12.54 11.22 -3.91
C THR A 321 -12.39 12.68 -4.34
N VAL A 322 -11.15 13.12 -4.47
CA VAL A 322 -10.80 14.46 -4.93
C VAL A 322 -9.74 14.38 -6.01
N LEU A 323 -9.95 15.11 -7.09
CA LEU A 323 -9.06 15.20 -8.25
C LEU A 323 -8.66 16.67 -8.43
N ASN A 324 -7.36 16.92 -8.61
CA ASN A 324 -6.85 18.23 -8.98
C ASN A 324 -6.91 18.38 -10.51
N LEU A 325 -7.86 19.18 -11.01
CA LEU A 325 -8.08 19.39 -12.45
C LEU A 325 -6.92 20.13 -13.11
N ASN A 326 -6.13 20.86 -12.34
CA ASN A 326 -4.90 21.53 -12.80
C ASN A 326 -3.63 20.72 -12.44
N GLY A 327 -3.78 19.48 -11.97
CA GLY A 327 -2.71 18.59 -11.53
C GLY A 327 -2.34 17.51 -12.53
N ASP A 328 -1.77 16.41 -12.01
CA ASP A 328 -1.31 15.24 -12.80
C ASP A 328 -2.45 14.25 -13.13
N GLY A 329 -3.70 14.64 -12.93
CA GLY A 329 -4.88 13.83 -13.24
C GLY A 329 -5.15 12.70 -12.24
N LYS A 330 -4.43 12.62 -11.11
CA LYS A 330 -4.65 11.56 -10.11
C LYS A 330 -5.76 11.91 -9.12
N SER A 331 -6.63 10.94 -8.87
CA SER A 331 -7.63 11.01 -7.82
C SER A 331 -7.01 10.61 -6.46
N ALA A 332 -7.46 11.25 -5.38
CA ALA A 332 -7.04 10.98 -4.02
C ALA A 332 -8.26 10.77 -3.11
N ASN A 333 -8.10 10.00 -2.03
CA ASN A 333 -9.11 9.90 -0.99
C ASN A 333 -9.17 11.22 -0.19
N ALA A 334 -10.31 11.91 -0.23
CA ALA A 334 -10.49 13.19 0.45
C ALA A 334 -10.43 13.09 1.99
N LYS A 335 -10.56 11.88 2.56
CA LYS A 335 -10.42 11.61 4.00
C LYS A 335 -8.96 11.33 4.42
N SER A 336 -8.00 11.40 3.51
CA SER A 336 -6.57 11.19 3.78
C SER A 336 -5.76 12.47 3.59
N LEU A 337 -5.26 13.03 4.69
CA LEU A 337 -4.45 14.25 4.67
C LEU A 337 -3.21 14.13 3.79
N MET A 338 -2.50 13.00 3.86
CA MET A 338 -1.31 12.83 3.04
C MET A 338 -1.65 12.76 1.55
N LYS A 339 -2.70 12.03 1.16
CA LYS A 339 -3.10 11.94 -0.26
C LYS A 339 -3.58 13.30 -0.79
N VAL A 340 -4.31 14.07 0.02
CA VAL A 340 -4.75 15.43 -0.32
C VAL A 340 -3.57 16.40 -0.51
N ILE A 341 -2.58 16.37 0.39
CA ILE A 341 -1.38 17.23 0.25
C ILE A 341 -0.54 16.81 -0.97
N ALA A 342 -0.45 15.50 -1.24
CA ALA A 342 0.31 14.97 -2.36
C ALA A 342 -0.25 15.41 -3.74
N LEU A 343 -1.51 15.83 -3.81
CA LEU A 343 -2.09 16.42 -5.03
C LEU A 343 -1.46 17.76 -5.43
N GLY A 344 -0.60 18.35 -4.57
CA GLY A 344 0.15 19.55 -4.90
C GLY A 344 -0.73 20.76 -5.23
N VAL A 345 -1.89 20.85 -4.56
CA VAL A 345 -2.91 21.87 -4.85
C VAL A 345 -2.42 23.25 -4.46
N LYS A 346 -2.49 24.20 -5.40
CA LYS A 346 -2.07 25.60 -5.21
C LYS A 346 -3.27 26.54 -5.21
N HIS A 347 -3.03 27.80 -4.86
CA HIS A 347 -4.01 28.86 -4.98
C HIS A 347 -4.58 28.93 -6.41
N GLY A 348 -5.90 29.04 -6.54
CA GLY A 348 -6.62 29.12 -7.80
C GLY A 348 -6.82 27.79 -8.52
N HIS A 349 -6.33 26.67 -7.98
CA HIS A 349 -6.60 25.35 -8.55
C HIS A 349 -8.05 24.93 -8.33
N GLU A 350 -8.59 24.21 -9.30
CA GLU A 350 -9.91 23.60 -9.26
C GLU A 350 -9.82 22.14 -8.85
N LEU A 351 -10.58 21.79 -7.81
CA LEU A 351 -10.69 20.43 -7.32
C LEU A 351 -12.07 19.88 -7.64
N GLN A 352 -12.10 18.73 -8.30
CA GLN A 352 -13.32 17.97 -8.51
C GLN A 352 -13.48 16.95 -7.39
N PHE A 353 -14.59 17.01 -6.67
CA PHE A 353 -14.97 16.03 -5.68
C PHE A 353 -16.08 15.14 -6.23
N THR A 354 -15.93 13.84 -5.99
CA THR A 354 -16.96 12.84 -6.30
C THR A 354 -17.31 12.12 -5.01
N ALA A 355 -18.59 12.09 -4.68
CA ALA A 355 -19.11 11.43 -3.48
C ALA A 355 -20.04 10.27 -3.88
N ASP A 356 -19.81 9.12 -3.26
CA ASP A 356 -20.61 7.90 -3.47
C ASP A 356 -21.03 7.33 -2.11
N GLY A 357 -22.34 7.36 -1.85
CA GLY A 357 -22.93 6.92 -0.59
C GLY A 357 -24.26 7.61 -0.28
N VAL A 358 -24.83 7.24 0.86
CA VAL A 358 -26.17 7.66 1.30
C VAL A 358 -26.28 9.16 1.60
N ASP A 359 -25.15 9.80 1.87
CA ASP A 359 -25.01 11.22 2.22
C ASP A 359 -24.15 12.00 1.19
N ALA A 360 -24.10 11.53 -0.06
CA ALA A 360 -23.23 12.09 -1.10
C ALA A 360 -23.53 13.57 -1.41
N LYS A 361 -24.81 13.96 -1.44
CA LYS A 361 -25.20 15.35 -1.73
C LYS A 361 -24.84 16.27 -0.57
N GLU A 362 -25.12 15.84 0.65
CA GLU A 362 -24.77 16.53 1.89
C GLU A 362 -23.24 16.71 2.01
N ALA A 363 -22.47 15.67 1.66
CA ALA A 363 -21.01 15.70 1.66
C ALA A 363 -20.45 16.78 0.73
N LEU A 364 -20.95 16.85 -0.52
CA LEU A 364 -20.51 17.85 -1.49
C LEU A 364 -20.86 19.28 -1.05
N VAL A 365 -22.06 19.48 -0.48
CA VAL A 365 -22.47 20.79 0.06
C VAL A 365 -21.58 21.21 1.23
N GLY A 366 -21.33 20.31 2.18
CA GLY A 366 -20.48 20.60 3.34
C GLY A 366 -19.03 20.87 2.97
N ILE A 367 -18.47 20.10 2.03
CA ILE A 367 -17.13 20.33 1.48
C ILE A 367 -17.05 21.68 0.79
N GLY A 368 -18.05 22.03 -0.03
CA GLY A 368 -18.12 23.33 -0.69
C GLY A 368 -18.12 24.49 0.31
N ALA A 369 -18.93 24.40 1.38
CA ALA A 369 -18.98 25.40 2.44
C ALA A 369 -17.65 25.51 3.21
N ALA A 370 -16.98 24.39 3.48
CA ALA A 370 -15.67 24.37 4.13
C ALA A 370 -14.59 25.04 3.26
N ILE A 371 -14.61 24.80 1.95
CA ILE A 371 -13.70 25.45 0.99
C ILE A 371 -14.00 26.95 0.89
N GLU A 372 -15.27 27.33 0.82
CA GLU A 372 -15.68 28.74 0.71
C GLU A 372 -15.35 29.55 1.98
N SER A 373 -15.43 28.92 3.15
CA SER A 373 -14.97 29.51 4.43
C SER A 373 -13.44 29.52 4.60
N GLY A 374 -12.69 29.12 3.58
CA GLY A 374 -11.22 29.19 3.55
C GLY A 374 -10.51 28.15 4.41
N LEU A 375 -11.18 27.07 4.82
CA LEU A 375 -10.57 25.92 5.49
C LEU A 375 -9.72 26.30 6.72
N GLY A 376 -10.21 27.26 7.53
CA GLY A 376 -9.54 27.72 8.75
C GLY A 376 -8.42 28.76 8.53
N GLU A 377 -8.34 29.31 7.32
CA GLU A 377 -7.45 30.41 6.92
C GLU A 377 -8.19 31.52 6.14
N GLY A 378 -9.52 31.42 6.03
CA GLY A 378 -10.41 32.37 5.36
C GLY A 378 -10.76 33.60 6.19
#